data_AF-A0A352LUK3-F1
#
_entry.id   AF-A0A352LUK3-F1
#
_cell.length_a   1.000
_cell.length_b   1.000
_cell.length_c   1.000
_cell.angle_alpha   90.00
_cell.angle_beta   90.00
_cell.angle_gamma   90.00
#
_symmetry.space_group_name_H-M   'P 1'
#
loop_
_entity.id
_entity.type
_entity.pdbx_description
1 polymer ?
#
loop_
_entity_poly.entity_id
_entity_poly.type
_entity_poly.pdbx_seq_one_letter_code
_entity_poly.pdbx_strand_id
1 'polypeptide(L)'
;MKLALISLLICTALTANAMKPASSYNSSTILEKDTIEQITIVSDNQIDPNQQLSLFFSSPEADIWQNKPDFIELLNKALNAKADPNEIKFFQKIPSVEIAKLLLKNKMNPNKFLMLVLSTYCGKYNHEKSVVEIDPGLIKQQINLIQIALTEKADPNKIEYFPELPSTEIAELLLTHKMDPNKFINLALFCKNSNNDPDFVNKQKELIKLAIKNNVDIKQIIYPEVQHAIYNNLSYIGCFNQSCLLKKIAEILERNCIETEKNYLMLVEKFKRSQGHCMGFTTL
;
A
#
# COMPACT_ATOMS: atom_id res chain seq x y z
N MET A 1 24.41 2.69 -27.70
CA MET A 1 25.71 2.73 -26.98
C MET A 1 25.86 3.94 -26.03
N LYS A 2 25.56 5.18 -26.45
CA LYS A 2 25.66 6.38 -25.56
C LYS A 2 24.76 6.33 -24.31
N LEU A 3 23.55 5.77 -24.40
CA LEU A 3 22.62 5.63 -23.25
C LEU A 3 23.11 4.64 -22.18
N ALA A 4 23.80 3.56 -22.58
CA ALA A 4 24.36 2.60 -21.65
C ALA A 4 25.55 3.19 -20.87
N LEU A 5 26.31 4.11 -21.48
CA LEU A 5 27.42 4.80 -20.83
C LEU A 5 26.96 5.75 -19.73
N ILE A 6 25.85 6.48 -19.94
CA ILE A 6 25.32 7.45 -18.97
C ILE A 6 24.74 6.73 -17.74
N SER A 7 23.99 5.65 -17.94
CA SER A 7 23.48 4.84 -16.83
C SER A 7 24.61 4.16 -16.04
N LEU A 8 25.70 3.75 -16.71
CA LEU A 8 26.88 3.19 -16.07
C LEU A 8 27.64 4.25 -15.27
N LEU A 9 27.78 5.48 -15.80
CA LEU A 9 28.43 6.61 -15.13
C LEU A 9 27.71 7.03 -13.85
N ILE A 10 26.38 7.11 -13.87
CA ILE A 10 25.56 7.44 -12.68
C ILE A 10 25.67 6.33 -11.62
N CYS A 11 25.63 5.05 -12.01
CA CYS A 11 25.83 3.94 -11.08
C CYS A 11 27.26 3.91 -10.49
N THR A 12 28.30 4.23 -11.28
CA THR A 12 29.68 4.30 -10.78
C THR A 12 29.93 5.49 -9.86
N ALA A 13 29.29 6.64 -10.09
CA ALA A 13 29.40 7.81 -9.22
C ALA A 13 28.74 7.56 -7.84
N LEU A 14 27.59 6.87 -7.84
CA LEU A 14 26.88 6.49 -6.62
C LEU A 14 27.64 5.42 -5.81
N THR A 15 28.27 4.44 -6.48
CA THR A 15 29.04 3.38 -5.81
C THR A 15 30.42 3.86 -5.32
N ALA A 16 31.09 4.76 -6.04
CA ALA A 16 32.37 5.33 -5.61
C ALA A 16 32.25 6.18 -4.33
N ASN A 17 31.09 6.80 -4.10
CA ASN A 17 30.82 7.57 -2.88
C ASN A 17 30.40 6.71 -1.68
N ALA A 18 29.93 5.48 -1.90
CA ALA A 18 29.56 4.54 -0.83
C ALA A 18 30.77 3.84 -0.17
N MET A 19 31.98 3.96 -0.72
CA MET A 19 33.18 3.24 -0.25
C MET A 19 34.21 4.11 0.51
N LYS A 20 33.90 5.36 0.88
CA LYS A 20 34.81 6.16 1.73
C LYS A 20 34.58 5.87 3.23
N PRO A 21 35.63 5.54 4.01
CA PRO A 21 35.50 5.30 5.44
C PRO A 21 35.16 6.61 6.18
N ALA A 22 34.30 6.49 7.19
CA ALA A 22 33.77 7.58 7.98
C ALA A 22 34.89 8.36 8.70
N SER A 23 35.16 9.58 8.24
CA SER A 23 35.73 10.63 9.07
C SER A 23 34.79 11.84 9.05
N SER A 24 34.53 12.37 10.24
CA SER A 24 33.56 13.42 10.53
C SER A 24 33.77 14.66 9.67
N TYR A 25 32.84 14.96 8.76
CA TYR A 25 32.80 16.21 8.02
C TYR A 25 31.35 16.69 7.83
N ASN A 26 31.18 18.01 7.92
CA ASN A 26 30.00 18.77 7.48
C ASN A 26 29.76 18.54 5.98
N SER A 27 29.15 17.40 5.62
CA SER A 27 29.01 16.94 4.24
C SER A 27 27.69 17.31 3.57
N SER A 28 26.70 17.83 4.32
CA SER A 28 25.36 18.06 3.78
C SER A 28 25.33 19.15 2.69
N THR A 29 26.11 20.22 2.85
CA THR A 29 26.04 21.38 1.92
C THR A 29 26.79 21.19 0.61
N ILE A 30 27.79 20.30 0.57
CA ILE A 30 28.59 20.03 -0.64
C ILE A 30 27.91 18.96 -1.51
N LEU A 31 27.36 17.90 -0.90
CA LEU A 31 26.55 16.89 -1.62
C LEU A 31 25.30 17.50 -2.25
N GLU A 32 24.66 18.47 -1.58
CA GLU A 32 23.46 19.15 -2.09
C GLU A 32 23.74 19.96 -3.36
N LYS A 33 24.87 20.68 -3.44
CA LYS A 33 25.21 21.48 -4.63
C LYS A 33 25.56 20.62 -5.83
N ASP A 34 26.37 19.57 -5.65
CA ASP A 34 26.78 18.69 -6.75
C ASP A 34 25.59 17.90 -7.33
N THR A 35 24.62 17.53 -6.49
CA THR A 35 23.40 16.83 -6.93
C THR A 35 22.48 17.76 -7.73
N ILE A 36 22.29 19.00 -7.28
CA ILE A 36 21.52 20.02 -8.02
C ILE A 36 22.20 20.35 -9.36
N GLU A 37 23.52 20.52 -9.39
CA GLU A 37 24.26 20.78 -10.64
C GLU A 37 24.16 19.60 -11.61
N GLN A 38 24.27 18.36 -11.14
CA GLN A 38 24.11 17.18 -12.01
C GLN A 38 22.69 17.07 -12.59
N ILE A 39 21.66 17.46 -11.83
CA ILE A 39 20.27 17.51 -12.32
C ILE A 39 20.08 18.67 -13.32
N THR A 40 20.72 19.81 -13.09
CA THR A 40 20.65 20.98 -13.98
C THR A 40 21.35 20.69 -15.32
N ILE A 41 22.49 20.00 -15.32
CA ILE A 41 23.22 19.56 -16.53
C ILE A 41 22.41 18.53 -17.36
N VAL A 42 21.49 17.82 -16.73
CA VAL A 42 20.55 16.89 -17.40
C VAL A 42 19.43 17.65 -18.13
N SER A 43 19.11 18.89 -17.76
CA SER A 43 18.06 19.70 -18.42
C SER A 43 18.44 20.21 -19.82
N ASP A 44 19.73 20.31 -20.14
CA ASP A 44 20.22 20.69 -21.48
C ASP A 44 20.38 19.49 -22.44
N ASN A 45 20.20 18.26 -21.95
CA ASN A 45 20.27 17.05 -22.76
C ASN A 45 18.87 16.49 -23.02
N GLN A 46 18.67 15.83 -24.17
CA GLN A 46 17.42 15.20 -24.65
C GLN A 46 16.93 14.02 -23.77
N ILE A 47 16.92 14.17 -22.44
CA ILE A 47 16.42 13.17 -21.52
C ILE A 47 14.93 13.38 -21.35
N ASP A 48 14.16 12.29 -21.44
CA ASP A 48 12.72 12.28 -21.22
C ASP A 48 12.39 12.92 -19.86
N PRO A 49 11.56 13.99 -19.80
CA PRO A 49 11.16 14.63 -18.55
C PRO A 49 10.62 13.67 -17.48
N ASN A 50 9.96 12.58 -17.89
CA ASN A 50 9.45 11.57 -16.96
C ASN A 50 10.60 10.76 -16.31
N GLN A 51 11.68 10.50 -17.05
CA GLN A 51 12.87 9.82 -16.50
C GLN A 51 13.59 10.70 -15.48
N GLN A 52 13.70 12.01 -15.74
CA GLN A 52 14.29 12.95 -14.79
C GLN A 52 13.51 12.97 -13.48
N LEU A 53 12.18 13.05 -13.55
CA LEU A 53 11.32 13.02 -12.37
C LEU A 53 11.45 11.69 -11.60
N SER A 54 11.42 10.55 -12.29
CA SER A 54 11.54 9.24 -11.64
C SER A 54 12.86 9.07 -10.87
N LEU A 55 13.97 9.57 -11.41
CA LEU A 55 15.26 9.56 -10.72
C LEU A 55 15.20 10.40 -9.44
N PHE A 56 14.59 11.57 -9.52
CA PHE A 56 14.47 12.47 -8.37
C PHE A 56 13.67 11.84 -7.22
N PHE A 57 12.53 11.21 -7.54
CA PHE A 57 11.68 10.57 -6.54
C PHE A 57 12.28 9.29 -5.95
N SER A 58 13.29 8.70 -6.58
CA SER A 58 13.95 7.49 -6.08
C SER A 58 15.04 7.79 -5.05
N SER A 59 15.42 9.05 -4.84
CA SER A 59 16.50 9.39 -3.91
C SER A 59 16.06 9.20 -2.44
N PRO A 60 16.89 8.52 -1.61
CA PRO A 60 16.67 8.44 -0.16
C PRO A 60 16.49 9.82 0.50
N GLU A 61 17.14 10.85 -0.04
CA GLU A 61 17.15 12.21 0.49
C GLU A 61 15.89 13.02 0.14
N ALA A 62 14.96 12.47 -0.66
CA ALA A 62 13.77 13.18 -1.15
C ALA A 62 12.89 13.85 -0.08
N ASP A 63 13.04 13.51 1.21
CA ASP A 63 12.30 14.15 2.33
C ASP A 63 12.72 15.61 2.52
N ILE A 64 14.00 15.90 2.25
CA ILE A 64 14.54 17.25 2.31
C ILE A 64 14.06 18.06 1.08
N TRP A 65 13.76 17.40 -0.02
CA TRP A 65 13.52 18.05 -1.31
C TRP A 65 12.06 18.39 -1.60
N GLN A 66 11.08 17.62 -1.11
CA GLN A 66 9.66 17.85 -1.47
C GLN A 66 9.10 19.21 -1.03
N ASN A 67 9.69 19.83 -0.02
CA ASN A 67 9.33 21.17 0.45
C ASN A 67 10.29 22.26 -0.03
N LYS A 68 11.32 21.91 -0.81
CA LYS A 68 12.20 22.91 -1.42
C LYS A 68 11.45 23.57 -2.58
N PRO A 69 11.42 24.91 -2.66
CA PRO A 69 10.84 25.63 -3.81
C PRO A 69 11.31 25.10 -5.16
N ASP A 70 12.59 24.70 -5.22
CA ASP A 70 13.25 24.13 -6.40
C ASP A 70 12.53 22.88 -6.92
N PHE A 71 11.96 22.05 -6.04
CA PHE A 71 11.27 20.83 -6.47
C PHE A 71 9.95 21.13 -7.17
N ILE A 72 9.15 22.05 -6.61
CA ILE A 72 7.90 22.49 -7.24
C ILE A 72 8.20 23.19 -8.56
N GLU A 73 9.28 23.96 -8.64
CA GLU A 73 9.73 24.58 -9.89
C GLU A 73 10.10 23.53 -10.95
N LEU A 74 10.89 22.51 -10.57
CA LEU A 74 11.27 21.40 -11.46
C LEU A 74 10.04 20.63 -11.95
N LEU A 75 9.10 20.31 -11.06
CA LEU A 75 7.87 19.64 -11.44
C LEU A 75 7.04 20.49 -12.41
N ASN A 76 6.90 21.79 -12.14
CA ASN A 76 6.24 22.72 -13.07
C ASN A 76 6.92 22.76 -14.43
N LYS A 77 8.26 22.83 -14.48
CA LYS A 77 9.03 22.80 -15.74
C LYS A 77 8.77 21.51 -16.51
N ALA A 78 8.80 20.36 -15.86
CA ALA A 78 8.53 19.07 -16.49
C ALA A 78 7.08 18.99 -17.04
N LEU A 79 6.08 19.42 -16.27
CA LEU A 79 4.69 19.44 -16.70
C LEU A 79 4.46 20.42 -17.86
N ASN A 80 5.10 21.59 -17.83
CA ASN A 80 5.08 22.56 -18.94
C ASN A 80 5.76 22.00 -20.21
N ALA A 81 6.76 21.13 -20.04
CA ALA A 81 7.39 20.36 -21.11
C ALA A 81 6.55 19.13 -21.55
N LYS A 82 5.28 19.04 -21.12
CA LYS A 82 4.32 17.97 -21.44
C LYS A 82 4.70 16.59 -20.89
N ALA A 83 5.41 16.53 -19.75
CA ALA A 83 5.52 15.30 -18.97
C ALA A 83 4.12 14.76 -18.65
N ASP A 84 3.93 13.44 -18.71
CA ASP A 84 2.65 12.83 -18.35
C ASP A 84 2.62 12.66 -16.83
N PRO A 85 1.76 13.39 -16.09
CA PRO A 85 1.71 13.26 -14.65
C PRO A 85 1.28 11.86 -14.19
N ASN A 86 0.69 11.04 -15.07
CA ASN A 86 0.39 9.66 -14.76
C ASN A 86 1.66 8.81 -14.68
N GLU A 87 2.74 9.14 -15.39
CA GLU A 87 3.98 8.37 -15.36
C GLU A 87 4.89 8.75 -14.17
N ILE A 88 4.49 9.75 -13.39
CA ILE A 88 5.21 10.16 -12.19
C ILE A 88 5.01 9.12 -11.08
N LYS A 89 6.13 8.61 -10.57
CA LYS A 89 6.19 7.65 -9.46
C LYS A 89 6.76 8.34 -8.23
N PHE A 90 6.06 8.21 -7.11
CA PHE A 90 6.57 8.60 -5.80
C PHE A 90 7.03 7.34 -5.10
N PHE A 91 8.34 7.16 -4.92
CA PHE A 91 8.85 5.98 -4.24
C PHE A 91 8.68 6.17 -2.73
N GLN A 92 7.67 5.51 -2.17
CA GLN A 92 7.40 5.39 -0.73
C GLN A 92 7.08 6.69 0.02
N LYS A 93 7.17 7.85 -0.62
CA LYS A 93 6.99 9.16 0.02
C LYS A 93 5.67 9.81 -0.36
N ILE A 94 5.07 10.44 0.62
CA ILE A 94 3.77 11.11 0.47
C ILE A 94 3.92 12.51 -0.13
N PRO A 95 3.26 12.84 -1.26
CA PRO A 95 3.40 14.16 -1.87
C PRO A 95 2.86 15.26 -0.95
N SER A 96 3.43 16.47 -1.03
CA SER A 96 2.81 17.63 -0.39
C SER A 96 1.44 17.93 -1.01
N VAL A 97 0.57 18.63 -0.27
CA VAL A 97 -0.75 19.05 -0.78
C VAL A 97 -0.62 19.92 -2.03
N GLU A 98 0.43 20.75 -2.11
CA GLU A 98 0.70 21.60 -3.26
C GLU A 98 1.07 20.77 -4.49
N ILE A 99 1.96 19.79 -4.34
CA ILE A 99 2.33 18.84 -5.40
C ILE A 99 1.09 18.08 -5.89
N ALA A 100 0.27 17.57 -4.98
CA ALA A 100 -0.96 16.86 -5.32
C ALA A 100 -1.91 17.71 -6.18
N LYS A 101 -2.17 18.96 -5.76
CA LYS A 101 -2.99 19.91 -6.53
C LYS A 101 -2.40 20.19 -7.90
N LEU A 102 -1.08 20.34 -8.00
CA LEU A 102 -0.40 20.59 -9.26
C LEU A 102 -0.54 19.40 -10.23
N LEU A 103 -0.37 18.17 -9.75
CA LEU A 103 -0.52 16.95 -10.56
C LEU A 103 -1.95 16.79 -11.08
N LEU A 104 -2.94 16.94 -10.19
CA LEU A 104 -4.36 16.82 -10.55
C LEU A 104 -4.79 17.92 -11.53
N LYS A 105 -4.34 19.17 -11.33
CA LYS A 105 -4.55 20.28 -12.28
C LYS A 105 -3.98 19.98 -13.67
N ASN A 106 -2.88 19.23 -13.73
CA ASN A 106 -2.24 18.80 -14.99
C ASN A 106 -2.79 17.47 -15.53
N LYS A 107 -3.98 17.04 -15.09
CA LYS A 107 -4.71 15.87 -15.58
C LYS A 107 -4.12 14.52 -15.15
N MET A 108 -3.48 14.44 -13.98
CA MET A 108 -3.25 13.15 -13.34
C MET A 108 -4.59 12.44 -13.09
N ASN A 109 -4.67 11.15 -13.41
CA ASN A 109 -5.86 10.36 -13.16
C ASN A 109 -6.14 10.28 -11.64
N PRO A 110 -7.30 10.74 -11.15
CA PRO A 110 -7.61 10.73 -9.71
C PRO A 110 -7.56 9.35 -9.05
N ASN A 111 -7.90 8.29 -9.79
CA ASN A 111 -7.82 6.92 -9.27
C ASN A 111 -6.36 6.46 -9.13
N LYS A 112 -5.51 6.82 -10.10
CA LYS A 112 -4.07 6.55 -10.03
C LYS A 112 -3.44 7.32 -8.87
N PHE A 113 -3.86 8.57 -8.68
CA PHE A 113 -3.44 9.38 -7.54
C PHE A 113 -3.90 8.80 -6.20
N LEU A 114 -5.16 8.36 -6.08
CA LEU A 114 -5.66 7.70 -4.88
C LEU A 114 -4.86 6.43 -4.55
N MET A 115 -4.62 5.57 -5.54
CA MET A 115 -3.80 4.37 -5.36
C MET A 115 -2.36 4.70 -4.95
N LEU A 116 -1.79 5.76 -5.52
CA LEU A 116 -0.46 6.24 -5.16
C LEU A 116 -0.41 6.63 -3.68
N VAL A 117 -1.35 7.47 -3.23
CA VAL A 117 -1.41 7.95 -1.83
C VAL A 117 -1.68 6.81 -0.84
N LEU A 118 -2.53 5.84 -1.20
CA LEU A 118 -2.75 4.66 -0.37
C LEU A 118 -1.51 3.76 -0.25
N SER A 119 -0.57 3.88 -1.19
CA SER A 119 0.66 3.09 -1.22
C SER A 119 1.85 3.75 -0.56
N THR A 120 1.70 4.97 -0.05
CA THR A 120 2.80 5.67 0.62
C THR A 120 2.94 5.19 2.06
N TYR A 121 4.18 4.92 2.46
CA TYR A 121 4.49 4.49 3.81
C TYR A 121 4.50 5.69 4.77
N CYS A 122 3.81 5.57 5.90
CA CYS A 122 3.74 6.63 6.91
C CYS A 122 4.68 6.39 8.11
N GLY A 123 5.60 5.42 8.01
CA GLY A 123 6.60 5.19 9.04
C GLY A 123 7.82 6.09 8.88
N LYS A 124 8.38 6.50 10.02
CA LYS A 124 9.59 7.28 10.16
C LYS A 124 10.56 6.54 11.06
N TYR A 125 11.81 6.43 10.63
CA TYR A 125 12.84 5.79 11.45
C TYR A 125 13.23 6.70 12.61
N ASN A 126 13.05 6.22 13.84
CA ASN A 126 13.51 6.86 15.06
C ASN A 126 14.94 6.36 15.36
N HIS A 127 15.94 7.20 15.10
CA HIS A 127 17.35 6.85 15.28
C HIS A 127 17.73 6.54 16.74
N GLU A 128 17.10 7.22 17.70
CA GLU A 128 17.41 7.02 19.14
C GLU A 128 16.97 5.64 19.60
N LYS A 129 15.79 5.18 19.15
CA LYS A 129 15.23 3.88 19.51
C LYS A 129 15.62 2.76 18.55
N SER A 130 16.17 3.10 17.39
CA SER A 130 16.41 2.17 16.28
C SER A 130 15.18 1.37 15.87
N VAL A 131 14.02 2.04 15.84
CA VAL A 131 12.72 1.46 15.44
C VAL A 131 12.04 2.36 14.43
N VAL A 132 11.23 1.78 13.54
CA VAL A 132 10.35 2.56 12.67
C VAL A 132 9.05 2.83 13.43
N GLU A 133 8.73 4.10 13.62
CA GLU A 133 7.51 4.55 14.30
C GLU A 133 6.58 5.17 13.25
N ILE A 134 5.27 4.95 13.38
CA ILE A 134 4.30 5.61 12.51
C ILE A 134 4.24 7.09 12.86
N ASP A 135 4.41 7.97 11.86
CA ASP A 135 4.35 9.43 12.03
C ASP A 135 2.88 9.92 11.91
N PRO A 136 2.27 10.45 12.99
CA PRO A 136 0.89 10.94 12.96
C PRO A 136 0.66 12.09 11.97
N GLY A 137 1.69 12.91 11.71
CA GLY A 137 1.64 13.99 10.73
C GLY A 137 1.51 13.46 9.31
N LEU A 138 2.24 12.39 8.98
CA LEU A 138 2.15 11.72 7.68
C LEU A 138 0.78 11.05 7.48
N ILE A 139 0.22 10.40 8.51
CA ILE A 139 -1.15 9.87 8.45
C ILE A 139 -2.15 10.98 8.14
N LYS A 140 -2.07 12.11 8.86
CA LYS A 140 -2.97 13.26 8.64
C LYS A 140 -2.84 13.81 7.22
N GLN A 141 -1.61 13.90 6.70
CA GLN A 141 -1.38 14.29 5.31
C GLN A 141 -1.98 13.27 4.34
N GLN A 142 -1.85 11.96 4.62
CA GLN A 142 -2.40 10.90 3.78
C GLN A 142 -3.92 11.02 3.68
N ILE A 143 -4.60 11.20 4.82
CA ILE A 143 -6.04 11.42 4.88
C ILE A 143 -6.45 12.64 4.04
N ASN A 144 -5.75 13.76 4.19
CA ASN A 144 -6.04 14.98 3.41
C ASN A 144 -5.89 14.75 1.90
N LEU A 145 -4.86 14.01 1.48
CA LEU A 145 -4.63 13.71 0.06
C LEU A 145 -5.67 12.73 -0.50
N ILE A 146 -6.11 11.74 0.29
CA ILE A 146 -7.22 10.86 -0.08
C ILE A 146 -8.50 11.68 -0.27
N GLN A 147 -8.79 12.61 0.65
CA GLN A 147 -9.94 13.52 0.51
C GLN A 147 -9.86 14.36 -0.78
N ILE A 148 -8.67 14.86 -1.12
CA ILE A 148 -8.45 15.58 -2.39
C ILE A 148 -8.73 14.67 -3.58
N ALA A 149 -8.20 13.44 -3.61
CA ALA A 149 -8.43 12.49 -4.69
C ALA A 149 -9.93 12.19 -4.88
N LEU A 150 -10.65 11.96 -3.78
CA LEU A 150 -12.09 11.68 -3.79
C LEU A 150 -12.90 12.92 -4.24
N THR A 151 -12.49 14.13 -3.84
CA THR A 151 -13.09 15.39 -4.31
C THR A 151 -12.91 15.56 -5.82
N GLU A 152 -11.75 15.14 -6.35
CA GLU A 152 -11.45 15.06 -7.79
C GLU A 152 -12.07 13.82 -8.47
N LYS A 153 -13.11 13.23 -7.87
CA LYS A 153 -13.89 12.11 -8.42
C LYS A 153 -13.09 10.81 -8.61
N ALA A 154 -12.08 10.56 -7.78
CA ALA A 154 -11.56 9.20 -7.64
C ALA A 154 -12.68 8.27 -7.15
N ASP A 155 -12.77 7.09 -7.77
CA ASP A 155 -13.69 6.04 -7.41
C ASP A 155 -12.96 5.04 -6.49
N PRO A 156 -13.32 4.96 -5.19
CA PRO A 156 -12.68 4.03 -4.28
C PRO A 156 -12.93 2.55 -4.67
N ASN A 157 -13.94 2.27 -5.51
CA ASN A 157 -14.14 0.93 -6.07
C ASN A 157 -13.13 0.57 -7.16
N LYS A 158 -12.21 1.47 -7.55
CA LYS A 158 -11.08 1.14 -8.42
C LYS A 158 -9.81 0.77 -7.66
N ILE A 159 -9.85 0.77 -6.33
CA ILE A 159 -8.74 0.25 -5.53
C ILE A 159 -8.62 -1.27 -5.77
N GLU A 160 -7.42 -1.73 -6.12
CA GLU A 160 -7.18 -3.14 -6.47
C GLU A 160 -6.61 -3.96 -5.31
N TYR A 161 -5.84 -3.32 -4.43
CA TYR A 161 -5.24 -3.93 -3.25
C TYR A 161 -4.87 -2.86 -2.23
N PHE A 162 -4.71 -3.28 -0.97
CA PHE A 162 -4.11 -2.47 0.08
C PHE A 162 -2.67 -2.94 0.29
N PRO A 163 -1.66 -2.07 0.07
CA PRO A 163 -0.26 -2.41 0.38
C PRO A 163 -0.07 -2.67 1.88
N GLU A 164 -0.81 -1.92 2.71
CA GLU A 164 -0.90 -2.08 4.15
C GLU A 164 -2.36 -1.88 4.58
N LEU A 165 -2.76 -2.46 5.72
CA LEU A 165 -4.12 -2.25 6.24
C LEU A 165 -4.34 -0.75 6.50
N PRO A 166 -5.39 -0.13 5.93
CA PRO A 166 -5.68 1.29 6.15
C PRO A 166 -5.98 1.55 7.62
N SER A 167 -5.71 2.77 8.10
CA SER A 167 -6.21 3.18 9.42
C SER A 167 -7.75 3.19 9.45
N THR A 168 -8.34 3.18 10.64
CA THR A 168 -9.80 3.24 10.81
C THR A 168 -10.38 4.50 10.15
N GLU A 169 -9.70 5.64 10.28
CA GLU A 169 -10.12 6.90 9.67
C GLU A 169 -10.10 6.84 8.13
N ILE A 170 -9.07 6.22 7.54
CA ILE A 170 -9.00 6.02 6.09
C ILE A 170 -10.11 5.08 5.64
N ALA A 171 -10.36 4.00 6.37
CA ALA A 171 -11.42 3.06 6.07
C ALA A 171 -12.81 3.71 6.12
N GLU A 172 -13.09 4.48 7.17
CA GLU A 172 -14.33 5.26 7.30
C GLU A 172 -14.48 6.26 6.16
N LEU A 173 -13.40 6.94 5.78
CA LEU A 173 -13.38 7.89 4.68
C LEU A 173 -13.75 7.22 3.34
N LEU A 174 -13.14 6.06 3.03
CA LEU A 174 -13.42 5.31 1.80
C LEU A 174 -14.88 4.81 1.76
N LEU A 175 -15.37 4.23 2.86
CA LEU A 175 -16.75 3.74 2.97
C LEU A 175 -17.78 4.88 2.85
N THR A 176 -17.51 6.03 3.48
CA THR A 176 -18.33 7.25 3.35
C THR A 176 -18.42 7.73 1.90
N HIS A 177 -17.35 7.54 1.12
CA HIS A 177 -17.30 7.86 -0.30
C HIS A 177 -17.77 6.71 -1.20
N LYS A 178 -18.69 5.86 -0.69
CA LYS A 178 -19.39 4.81 -1.43
C LYS A 178 -18.48 3.71 -1.98
N MET A 179 -17.38 3.41 -1.29
CA MET A 179 -16.70 2.15 -1.50
C MET A 179 -17.64 1.00 -1.15
N ASP A 180 -17.77 0.01 -2.02
CA ASP A 180 -18.52 -1.21 -1.76
C ASP A 180 -17.93 -1.91 -0.52
N PRO A 181 -18.71 -2.07 0.57
CA PRO A 181 -18.24 -2.72 1.78
C PRO A 181 -17.72 -4.14 1.55
N ASN A 182 -18.30 -4.89 0.60
CA ASN A 182 -17.86 -6.25 0.26
C ASN A 182 -16.49 -6.23 -0.43
N LYS A 183 -16.28 -5.28 -1.33
CA LYS A 183 -14.97 -5.04 -1.92
C LYS A 183 -13.95 -4.64 -0.86
N PHE A 184 -14.30 -3.69 0.02
CA PHE A 184 -13.42 -3.23 1.09
C PHE A 184 -12.95 -4.37 2.00
N ILE A 185 -13.89 -5.20 2.50
CA ILE A 185 -13.54 -6.32 3.38
C ILE A 185 -12.69 -7.36 2.66
N ASN A 186 -12.97 -7.65 1.39
CA ASN A 186 -12.14 -8.55 0.58
C ASN A 186 -10.71 -8.00 0.51
N LEU A 187 -10.52 -6.73 0.16
CA LEU A 187 -9.18 -6.11 0.10
C LEU A 187 -8.45 -6.15 1.46
N ALA A 188 -9.16 -5.92 2.57
CA ALA A 188 -8.58 -6.01 3.90
C ALA A 188 -8.18 -7.45 4.29
N LEU A 189 -8.92 -8.46 3.81
CA LEU A 189 -8.57 -9.88 3.98
C LEU A 189 -7.41 -10.31 3.09
N PHE A 190 -7.35 -9.81 1.84
CA PHE A 190 -6.25 -10.09 0.89
C PHE A 190 -4.93 -9.40 1.27
N CYS A 191 -4.96 -8.42 2.17
CA CYS A 191 -3.77 -7.76 2.67
C CYS A 191 -2.88 -8.77 3.44
N LYS A 192 -1.63 -8.93 3.01
CA LYS A 192 -0.72 -9.93 3.58
C LYS A 192 -0.02 -9.38 4.82
N ASN A 193 0.10 -10.22 5.84
CA ASN A 193 0.99 -10.02 6.98
C ASN A 193 2.17 -10.99 6.84
N SER A 194 3.39 -10.49 6.74
CA SER A 194 4.57 -11.35 6.61
C SER A 194 4.92 -12.09 7.91
N ASN A 195 4.47 -11.61 9.08
CA ASN A 195 5.04 -11.99 10.37
C ASN A 195 4.02 -12.44 11.43
N ASN A 196 2.74 -12.64 11.08
CA ASN A 196 1.67 -12.92 12.05
C ASN A 196 1.60 -11.92 13.22
N ASP A 197 1.97 -10.66 12.96
CA ASP A 197 1.87 -9.55 13.91
C ASP A 197 0.46 -9.48 14.56
N PRO A 198 0.35 -9.62 15.90
CA PRO A 198 -0.92 -9.51 16.61
C PRO A 198 -1.64 -8.18 16.36
N ASP A 199 -0.91 -7.08 16.19
CA ASP A 199 -1.50 -5.76 15.97
C ASP A 199 -2.17 -5.69 14.59
N PHE A 200 -1.54 -6.31 13.58
CA PHE A 200 -2.15 -6.47 12.26
C PHE A 200 -3.46 -7.26 12.34
N VAL A 201 -3.48 -8.38 13.08
CA VAL A 201 -4.68 -9.22 13.23
C VAL A 201 -5.80 -8.46 13.94
N ASN A 202 -5.46 -7.69 14.97
CA ASN A 202 -6.42 -6.87 15.70
C ASN A 202 -6.99 -5.76 14.79
N LYS A 203 -6.13 -5.06 14.07
CA LYS A 203 -6.52 -4.03 13.09
C LYS A 203 -7.43 -4.62 12.01
N GLN A 204 -7.09 -5.78 11.45
CA GLN A 204 -7.92 -6.46 10.46
C GLN A 204 -9.33 -6.77 11.02
N LYS A 205 -9.42 -7.25 12.27
CA LYS A 205 -10.71 -7.49 12.94
C LYS A 205 -11.52 -6.20 13.12
N GLU A 206 -10.87 -5.09 13.44
CA GLU A 206 -11.54 -3.78 13.55
C GLU A 206 -12.11 -3.33 12.21
N LEU A 207 -11.33 -3.45 11.13
CA LEU A 207 -11.79 -3.12 9.78
C LEU A 207 -12.94 -4.01 9.32
N ILE A 208 -12.93 -5.30 9.68
CA ILE A 208 -14.06 -6.21 9.42
C ILE A 208 -15.32 -5.75 10.17
N LYS A 209 -15.20 -5.41 11.46
CA LYS A 209 -16.34 -4.88 12.24
C LYS A 209 -16.90 -3.60 11.62
N LEU A 210 -16.02 -2.70 11.17
CA LEU A 210 -16.41 -1.47 10.50
C LEU A 210 -17.15 -1.74 9.19
N ALA A 211 -16.68 -2.69 8.38
CA ALA A 211 -17.35 -3.08 7.14
C ALA A 211 -18.73 -3.69 7.42
N ILE A 212 -18.85 -4.58 8.41
CA ILE A 212 -20.15 -5.17 8.84
C ILE A 212 -21.14 -4.08 9.25
N LYS A 213 -20.70 -3.06 9.99
CA LYS A 213 -21.54 -1.90 10.35
C LYS A 213 -22.07 -1.13 9.13
N ASN A 214 -21.39 -1.24 7.99
CA ASN A 214 -21.78 -0.64 6.71
C ASN A 214 -22.54 -1.60 5.78
N ASN A 215 -23.24 -2.59 6.33
CA ASN A 215 -24.12 -3.52 5.59
C ASN A 215 -23.40 -4.44 4.58
N VAL A 216 -22.22 -4.97 4.93
CA VAL A 216 -21.60 -6.07 4.17
C VAL A 216 -22.56 -7.25 4.07
N ASP A 217 -22.69 -7.80 2.87
CA ASP A 217 -23.30 -9.12 2.67
C ASP A 217 -22.24 -10.18 2.98
N ILE A 218 -22.33 -10.77 4.17
CA ILE A 218 -21.39 -11.79 4.65
C ILE A 218 -21.25 -12.96 3.66
N LYS A 219 -22.25 -13.20 2.80
CA LYS A 219 -22.21 -14.26 1.78
C LYS A 219 -21.26 -13.95 0.62
N GLN A 220 -20.94 -12.67 0.40
CA GLN A 220 -20.06 -12.20 -0.67
C GLN A 220 -18.61 -12.01 -0.23
N ILE A 221 -18.31 -12.25 1.06
CA ILE A 221 -16.95 -12.23 1.57
C ILE A 221 -16.20 -13.41 0.95
N ILE A 222 -15.22 -13.08 0.12
CA ILE A 222 -14.27 -14.04 -0.43
C ILE A 222 -13.14 -14.17 0.57
N TYR A 223 -12.86 -15.39 1.00
CA TYR A 223 -11.68 -15.68 1.78
C TYR A 223 -10.53 -15.99 0.81
N PRO A 224 -9.54 -15.09 0.65
CA PRO A 224 -8.36 -15.26 -0.22
C PRO A 224 -7.78 -16.66 -0.19
N GLU A 225 -7.70 -17.16 1.03
CA GLU A 225 -7.22 -18.44 1.46
C GLU A 225 -7.93 -19.60 0.77
N VAL A 226 -9.26 -19.57 0.82
CA VAL A 226 -10.14 -20.58 0.24
C VAL A 226 -10.09 -20.47 -1.28
N GLN A 227 -10.10 -19.26 -1.83
CA GLN A 227 -10.02 -19.06 -3.27
C GLN A 227 -8.68 -19.56 -3.86
N HIS A 228 -7.56 -19.29 -3.17
CA HIS A 228 -6.24 -19.78 -3.57
C HIS A 228 -6.15 -21.31 -3.52
N ALA A 229 -6.71 -21.93 -2.47
CA ALA A 229 -6.76 -23.38 -2.35
C ALA A 229 -7.60 -24.03 -3.47
N ILE A 230 -8.78 -23.47 -3.77
CA ILE A 230 -9.64 -23.92 -4.87
C ILE A 230 -8.92 -23.78 -6.21
N TYR A 231 -8.33 -22.61 -6.50
CA TYR A 231 -7.68 -22.33 -7.79
C TYR A 231 -6.50 -23.26 -8.07
N ASN A 232 -5.68 -23.54 -7.05
CA ASN A 232 -4.50 -24.38 -7.20
C ASN A 232 -4.77 -25.87 -6.95
N ASN A 233 -6.04 -26.26 -6.81
CA ASN A 233 -6.47 -27.61 -6.47
C ASN A 233 -5.66 -28.20 -5.30
N LEU A 234 -5.35 -27.36 -4.30
CA LEU A 234 -4.52 -27.76 -3.18
C LEU A 234 -5.35 -28.66 -2.27
N SER A 235 -4.99 -29.93 -2.21
CA SER A 235 -5.56 -30.91 -1.29
C SER A 235 -5.25 -30.59 0.19
N TYR A 236 -4.30 -29.69 0.45
CA TYR A 236 -3.83 -29.37 1.79
C TYR A 236 -3.96 -27.88 2.12
N ILE A 237 -4.99 -27.58 2.91
CA ILE A 237 -5.25 -26.30 3.58
C ILE A 237 -4.43 -26.27 4.88
N GLY A 238 -3.11 -26.48 4.77
CA GLY A 238 -2.20 -26.73 5.89
C GLY A 238 -1.82 -25.49 6.71
N CYS A 239 -1.86 -24.30 6.10
CA CYS A 239 -1.37 -23.07 6.73
C CYS A 239 -2.50 -22.15 7.21
N PHE A 240 -3.75 -22.59 7.10
CA PHE A 240 -4.88 -21.75 7.48
C PHE A 240 -5.10 -21.77 8.98
N ASN A 241 -5.69 -20.70 9.52
CA ASN A 241 -6.35 -20.77 10.80
C ASN A 241 -7.57 -21.69 10.65
N GLN A 242 -7.32 -23.00 10.63
CA GLN A 242 -8.31 -24.04 10.38
C GLN A 242 -9.52 -23.88 11.31
N SER A 243 -9.32 -23.32 12.51
CA SER A 243 -10.41 -23.02 13.43
C SER A 243 -11.40 -22.01 12.87
N CYS A 244 -10.93 -20.96 12.18
CA CYS A 244 -11.79 -19.97 11.52
C CYS A 244 -12.54 -20.57 10.32
N LEU A 245 -11.86 -21.37 9.50
CA LEU A 245 -12.48 -22.04 8.37
C LEU A 245 -13.57 -23.01 8.82
N LEU A 246 -13.28 -23.85 9.83
CA LEU A 246 -14.24 -24.81 10.37
C LEU A 246 -15.45 -24.09 10.98
N LYS A 247 -15.25 -23.03 11.76
CA LYS A 247 -16.36 -22.21 12.28
C LYS A 247 -17.21 -21.63 11.16
N LYS A 248 -16.59 -21.17 10.06
CA LYS A 248 -17.33 -20.61 8.93
C LYS A 248 -18.13 -21.67 8.17
N ILE A 249 -17.56 -22.86 7.99
CA ILE A 249 -18.27 -24.01 7.42
C ILE A 249 -19.45 -24.39 8.31
N ALA A 250 -19.29 -24.36 9.64
CA ALA A 250 -20.37 -24.60 10.58
C ALA A 250 -21.53 -23.60 10.40
N GLU A 251 -21.23 -22.30 10.29
CA GLU A 251 -22.24 -21.26 10.02
C GLU A 251 -22.97 -21.45 8.70
N ILE A 252 -22.26 -21.87 7.64
CA ILE A 252 -22.86 -22.13 6.33
C ILE A 252 -23.78 -23.35 6.39
N LEU A 253 -23.36 -24.42 7.06
CA LEU A 253 -24.17 -25.62 7.25
C LEU A 253 -25.43 -25.32 8.08
N GLU A 254 -25.33 -24.55 9.16
CA GLU A 254 -26.50 -24.15 9.96
C GLU A 254 -27.53 -23.35 9.18
N ARG A 255 -27.09 -22.51 8.24
CA ARG A 255 -27.99 -21.66 7.44
C ARG A 255 -28.69 -22.42 6.31
N ASN A 256 -28.10 -23.51 5.83
CA ASN A 256 -28.57 -24.20 4.62
C ASN A 256 -29.12 -25.61 4.88
N CYS A 257 -28.89 -26.19 6.05
CA CYS A 257 -29.44 -27.49 6.41
C CYS A 257 -30.84 -27.36 7.01
N ILE A 258 -31.79 -28.11 6.45
CA ILE A 258 -33.11 -28.34 7.05
C ILE A 258 -32.89 -29.22 8.30
N GLU A 259 -33.47 -28.84 9.44
CA GLU A 259 -33.23 -29.34 10.82
C GLU A 259 -33.31 -30.87 11.05
N THR A 260 -33.51 -31.69 10.03
CA THR A 260 -33.97 -33.08 10.18
C THR A 260 -32.87 -34.13 10.25
N GLU A 261 -31.62 -33.84 9.90
CA GLU A 261 -30.53 -34.82 10.00
C GLU A 261 -29.61 -34.57 11.20
N LYS A 262 -29.83 -35.36 12.26
CA LYS A 262 -29.03 -35.41 13.49
C LYS A 262 -27.50 -35.46 13.25
N ASN A 263 -27.07 -36.07 12.16
CA ASN A 263 -25.66 -36.15 11.77
C ASN A 263 -25.06 -34.79 11.36
N TYR A 264 -25.86 -33.91 10.75
CA TYR A 264 -25.43 -32.56 10.37
C TYR A 264 -25.22 -31.66 11.59
N LEU A 265 -26.15 -31.71 12.56
CA LEU A 265 -26.02 -30.95 13.82
C LEU A 265 -24.75 -31.35 14.60
N MET A 266 -24.43 -32.64 14.63
CA MET A 266 -23.19 -33.13 15.24
C MET A 266 -21.94 -32.62 14.52
N LEU A 267 -21.97 -32.53 13.18
CA LEU A 267 -20.84 -32.04 12.38
C LEU A 267 -20.62 -30.54 12.58
N VAL A 268 -21.71 -29.76 12.59
CA VAL A 268 -21.70 -28.33 12.92
C VAL A 268 -21.10 -28.07 14.30
N GLU A 269 -21.57 -28.79 15.33
CA GLU A 269 -21.04 -28.65 16.69
C GLU A 269 -19.55 -29.03 16.77
N LYS A 270 -19.13 -30.10 16.06
CA LYS A 270 -17.70 -30.46 15.96
C LYS A 270 -16.88 -29.36 15.32
N PHE A 271 -17.38 -28.76 14.24
CA PHE A 271 -16.70 -27.65 13.57
C PHE A 271 -16.64 -26.38 14.43
N LYS A 272 -17.68 -26.06 15.19
CA LYS A 272 -17.69 -24.93 16.15
C LYS A 272 -16.68 -25.10 17.28
N ARG A 273 -16.55 -26.33 17.80
CA ARG A 273 -15.68 -26.67 18.93
C ARG A 273 -14.23 -26.95 18.54
N SER A 274 -13.96 -27.19 17.25
CA SER A 274 -12.62 -27.50 16.78
C SER A 274 -11.66 -26.31 16.98
N GLN A 275 -10.51 -26.60 17.57
CA GLN A 275 -9.40 -25.63 17.71
C GLN A 275 -8.57 -25.49 16.42
N GLY A 276 -8.98 -26.13 15.32
CA GLY A 276 -8.22 -26.08 14.06
C GLY A 276 -6.95 -26.91 14.08
N HIS A 277 -6.88 -27.94 14.93
CA HIS A 277 -5.95 -29.04 14.71
C HIS A 277 -6.68 -30.05 13.86
N CYS A 278 -6.02 -30.51 12.80
CA CYS A 278 -6.50 -31.50 11.83
C CYS A 278 -7.48 -32.45 12.52
N MET A 279 -8.78 -32.23 12.33
CA MET A 279 -9.80 -33.15 12.79
C MET A 279 -9.38 -34.50 12.21
N GLY A 280 -9.34 -35.55 13.03
CA GLY A 280 -8.93 -36.92 12.67
C GLY A 280 -9.81 -37.59 11.61
N PHE A 281 -10.06 -36.89 10.50
CA PHE A 281 -10.61 -37.39 9.24
C PHE A 281 -9.58 -38.23 8.47
N THR A 282 -8.34 -38.36 8.97
CA THR A 282 -7.32 -39.26 8.43
C THR A 282 -7.43 -40.69 8.95
N THR A 283 -8.40 -40.99 9.81
CA THR A 283 -8.66 -42.36 10.28
C THR A 283 -10.10 -42.74 9.95
N LEU A 284 -10.29 -43.23 8.73
CA LEU A 284 -11.33 -44.21 8.38
C LEU A 284 -10.63 -45.56 8.17
#